data_AF-A0A6G2VL11-F1
#
_entry.id   AF-A0A6G2VL11-F1
#
_cell.length_a   1.000
_cell.length_b   1.000
_cell.length_c   1.000
_cell.angle_alpha   90.00
_cell.angle_beta   90.00
_cell.angle_gamma   90.00
#
_symmetry.space_group_name_H-M   'P 1'
#
loop_
_entity.id
_entity.type
_entity.pdbx_description
1 polymer ?
#
loop_
_entity_poly.entity_id
_entity_poly.type
_entity_poly.pdbx_seq_one_letter_code
_entity_poly.pdbx_strand_id
1 'polypeptide(L)'
;TWRGLKSWRAADDPDLACNAASVPLAPRFTPTPANTTARGGQARVQALVSFGPTSGNPSQGSATADYYALTHWAYLDELVFWGGSAGEGLILAPNAPVVDAAHRHGVPVLGNVFLPPVAYGGRLQWTRDLVQKDATGHHPLAAQLVAVAAAYGFDGWFVNAETSGGNTALGTAVLAFVKELRALAAARGQRVTWYDAMTVNGTVSWQGALDSQNQPFFQAADDMFVDFRWSAGTLASSGTKAQALGRSRYELWAGVDVESNGSGSSVDWDAIVPAGKPHVTSIGFYRPEWTRNHLPADRRAPEDFHAADDRFWTGRSLDPSRPDASDPWRAPAVSVADRSTVTSVPFASTFNTGHGLRWYEEGAVTSDVPWNHLGLQDRLPSRRWAVRTAGERPAVSFDFSDAWRGGSSVLVAGELSRPAVLDLYATRLPIDVDTVVDLTCRSESGGVNVELAVATAEPGTAGAAPPYTRLRGPAGTRVDPVD
;
A
#
# COMPACT_ATOMS: atom_id res chain seq x y z
N THR A 1 -28.23 -8.95 13.69
CA THR A 1 -27.62 -7.61 13.53
C THR A 1 -26.72 -7.63 12.31
N TRP A 2 -27.19 -7.01 11.23
CA TRP A 2 -26.45 -6.59 10.02
C TRP A 2 -27.33 -5.52 9.34
N ARG A 3 -28.14 -4.80 10.14
CA ARG A 3 -29.34 -4.11 9.65
C ARG A 3 -28.96 -3.05 8.61
N GLY A 4 -27.90 -2.28 8.90
CA GLY A 4 -27.33 -1.31 7.96
C GLY A 4 -27.01 -1.97 6.61
N LEU A 5 -26.15 -2.99 6.57
CA LEU A 5 -25.77 -3.65 5.31
C LEU A 5 -26.95 -4.36 4.62
N LYS A 6 -27.85 -5.02 5.36
CA LYS A 6 -29.00 -5.73 4.78
C LYS A 6 -29.93 -4.79 4.00
N SER A 7 -30.16 -3.58 4.51
CA SER A 7 -31.03 -2.59 3.88
C SER A 7 -30.29 -1.52 3.07
N TRP A 8 -28.95 -1.56 3.02
CA TRP A 8 -28.17 -0.56 2.31
C TRP A 8 -28.49 -0.62 0.80
N ARG A 9 -28.65 0.57 0.21
CA ARG A 9 -28.81 0.80 -1.22
C ARG A 9 -28.07 2.08 -1.56
N ALA A 10 -27.30 2.08 -2.64
CA ALA A 10 -26.55 3.24 -3.09
C ALA A 10 -27.42 4.51 -3.23
N ALA A 11 -28.66 4.36 -3.69
CA ALA A 11 -29.59 5.47 -3.88
C ALA A 11 -30.07 6.14 -2.56
N ASP A 12 -29.96 5.45 -1.43
CA ASP A 12 -30.40 5.94 -0.12
C ASP A 12 -29.24 6.40 0.76
N ASP A 13 -28.00 6.30 0.27
CA ASP A 13 -26.81 6.66 1.02
C ASP A 13 -26.43 8.13 0.75
N PRO A 14 -26.71 9.05 1.70
CA PRO A 14 -26.48 10.48 1.49
C PRO A 14 -24.99 10.82 1.42
N ASP A 15 -24.13 9.97 2.00
CA ASP A 15 -22.69 10.23 2.08
C ASP A 15 -21.92 9.53 0.96
N LEU A 16 -22.58 8.74 0.11
CA LEU A 16 -21.95 8.01 -0.99
C LEU A 16 -21.17 8.94 -1.93
N ALA A 17 -21.70 10.12 -2.25
CA ALA A 17 -21.01 11.06 -3.13
C ALA A 17 -19.67 11.55 -2.55
N CYS A 18 -19.55 11.58 -1.22
CA CYS A 18 -18.30 11.95 -0.52
C CYS A 18 -17.41 10.74 -0.24
N ASN A 19 -17.93 9.51 -0.28
CA ASN A 19 -17.17 8.30 0.04
C ASN A 19 -16.81 7.44 -1.17
N ALA A 20 -17.38 7.73 -2.35
CA ALA A 20 -17.06 7.02 -3.58
C ALA A 20 -15.73 7.51 -4.16
N ALA A 21 -14.84 6.57 -4.44
CA ALA A 21 -13.61 6.80 -5.17
C ALA A 21 -13.90 7.25 -6.61
N SER A 22 -13.05 8.13 -7.11
CA SER A 22 -13.17 8.77 -8.42
C SER A 22 -12.06 8.36 -9.40
N VAL A 23 -10.95 7.82 -8.89
CA VAL A 23 -9.80 7.42 -9.68
C VAL A 23 -9.90 5.92 -9.99
N PRO A 24 -9.86 5.51 -11.28
CA PRO A 24 -9.82 4.09 -11.62
C PRO A 24 -8.46 3.46 -11.32
N LEU A 25 -8.44 2.16 -11.01
CA LEU A 25 -7.23 1.39 -10.76
C LEU A 25 -6.29 1.44 -11.98
N ALA A 26 -5.13 2.07 -11.83
CA ALA A 26 -4.17 2.25 -12.91
C ALA A 26 -3.41 0.96 -13.23
N PRO A 27 -3.16 0.65 -14.52
CA PRO A 27 -2.27 -0.44 -14.90
C PRO A 27 -0.83 -0.14 -14.47
N ARG A 28 -0.08 -1.20 -14.14
CA ARG A 28 1.31 -1.10 -13.68
C ARG A 28 2.26 -1.87 -14.58
N PHE A 29 3.51 -1.42 -14.60
CA PHE A 29 4.63 -2.22 -15.11
C PHE A 29 5.73 -2.34 -14.04
N THR A 30 6.55 -3.38 -14.16
CA THR A 30 7.73 -3.61 -13.32
C THR A 30 8.98 -3.21 -14.10
N PRO A 31 9.68 -2.14 -13.72
CA PRO A 31 10.98 -1.81 -14.28
C PRO A 31 12.05 -2.83 -13.86
N THR A 32 13.20 -2.79 -14.52
CA THR A 32 14.40 -3.52 -14.09
C THR A 32 14.72 -3.19 -12.63
N PRO A 33 14.87 -4.20 -11.74
CA PRO A 33 14.95 -3.96 -10.30
C PRO A 33 16.05 -2.98 -9.88
N ALA A 34 15.76 -2.18 -8.85
CA ALA A 34 16.68 -1.17 -8.34
C ALA A 34 18.01 -1.76 -7.82
N ASN A 35 18.01 -3.01 -7.36
CA ASN A 35 19.17 -3.72 -6.83
C ASN A 35 19.08 -5.22 -7.16
N THR A 36 20.16 -5.96 -6.91
CA THR A 36 20.25 -7.39 -7.25
C THR A 36 19.52 -8.35 -6.30
N THR A 37 19.05 -7.88 -5.14
CA THR A 37 18.29 -8.69 -4.18
C THR A 37 16.79 -8.62 -4.40
N ALA A 38 16.29 -7.51 -4.96
CA ALA A 38 14.90 -7.32 -5.33
C ALA A 38 14.52 -8.20 -6.54
N ARG A 39 13.40 -8.92 -6.43
CA ARG A 39 12.94 -9.87 -7.46
C ARG A 39 11.64 -9.39 -8.11
N GLY A 40 11.60 -9.42 -9.44
CA GLY A 40 10.36 -9.26 -10.21
C GLY A 40 9.58 -10.58 -10.31
N GLY A 41 8.25 -10.51 -10.25
CA GLY A 41 7.38 -11.68 -10.39
C GLY A 41 7.46 -12.71 -9.25
N GLN A 42 8.11 -12.36 -8.13
CA GLN A 42 8.21 -13.21 -6.95
C GLN A 42 7.83 -12.42 -5.71
N ALA A 43 7.08 -13.09 -4.82
CA ALA A 43 6.43 -12.47 -3.67
C ALA A 43 5.58 -11.25 -4.04
N ARG A 44 4.71 -10.89 -3.11
CA ARG A 44 3.91 -9.68 -3.15
C ARG A 44 3.93 -9.05 -1.77
N VAL A 45 3.51 -7.80 -1.64
CA VAL A 45 3.35 -7.15 -0.33
C VAL A 45 1.91 -6.69 -0.13
N GLN A 46 1.26 -7.18 0.93
CA GLN A 46 -0.01 -6.66 1.41
C GLN A 46 0.20 -5.85 2.69
N ALA A 47 -0.54 -4.76 2.86
CA ALA A 47 -0.53 -3.94 4.07
C ALA A 47 -1.94 -3.81 4.65
N LEU A 48 -2.13 -4.20 5.91
CA LEU A 48 -3.35 -3.97 6.70
C LEU A 48 -3.16 -2.68 7.49
N VAL A 49 -3.78 -1.60 7.04
CA VAL A 49 -3.52 -0.24 7.53
C VAL A 49 -4.75 0.37 8.16
N SER A 50 -4.61 0.87 9.39
CA SER A 50 -5.65 1.69 10.03
C SER A 50 -5.38 3.18 9.76
N PHE A 51 -6.10 3.76 8.80
CA PHE A 51 -5.98 5.19 8.48
C PHE A 51 -6.68 6.11 9.49
N GLY A 52 -7.44 5.55 10.41
CA GLY A 52 -8.20 6.26 11.44
C GLY A 52 -9.14 5.29 12.18
N PRO A 53 -9.91 5.79 13.16
CA PRO A 53 -10.93 4.97 13.83
C PRO A 53 -11.96 4.43 12.84
N THR A 54 -12.70 3.37 13.21
CA THR A 54 -13.76 2.79 12.35
C THR A 54 -14.88 3.80 12.16
N SER A 55 -15.28 4.47 13.24
CA SER A 55 -16.29 5.52 13.23
C SER A 55 -15.66 6.90 13.18
N GLY A 56 -16.30 7.84 12.48
CA GLY A 56 -15.82 9.22 12.40
C GLY A 56 -14.53 9.42 11.61
N ASN A 57 -14.09 8.42 10.82
CA ASN A 57 -13.04 8.62 9.82
C ASN A 57 -13.55 9.58 8.73
N PRO A 58 -12.92 10.74 8.52
CA PRO A 58 -13.39 11.71 7.54
C PRO A 58 -13.39 11.16 6.11
N SER A 59 -14.50 11.38 5.39
CA SER A 59 -14.66 10.92 4.01
C SER A 59 -13.68 11.56 3.02
N GLN A 60 -13.24 12.80 3.27
CA GLN A 60 -12.46 13.63 2.34
C GLN A 60 -11.27 14.32 3.05
N GLY A 61 -10.67 13.63 4.02
CA GLY A 61 -9.54 14.17 4.79
C GLY A 61 -9.94 15.19 5.86
N SER A 62 -8.97 15.89 6.43
CA SER A 62 -9.19 16.80 7.58
C SER A 62 -8.14 17.90 7.71
N ALA A 63 -8.40 18.87 8.57
CA ALA A 63 -7.52 20.03 8.83
C ALA A 63 -6.35 19.69 9.78
N THR A 64 -5.57 18.68 9.43
CA THR A 64 -4.31 18.32 10.11
C THR A 64 -3.34 17.70 9.12
N ALA A 65 -2.04 17.97 9.28
CA ALA A 65 -0.98 17.31 8.53
C ALA A 65 -0.49 16.01 9.21
N ASP A 66 -0.91 15.75 10.46
CA ASP A 66 -0.58 14.51 11.17
C ASP A 66 -1.46 13.36 10.64
N TYR A 67 -1.10 12.80 9.49
CA TYR A 67 -1.82 11.73 8.81
C TYR A 67 -0.88 10.68 8.25
N TYR A 68 -1.32 9.42 8.14
CA TYR A 68 -0.55 8.36 7.50
C TYR A 68 -0.66 8.50 5.97
N ALA A 69 0.04 9.50 5.43
CA ALA A 69 0.11 9.73 3.99
C ALA A 69 1.11 8.78 3.34
N LEU A 70 0.76 7.49 3.23
CA LEU A 70 1.61 6.45 2.63
C LEU A 70 2.10 6.87 1.24
N THR A 71 3.38 6.68 0.97
CA THR A 71 4.04 7.09 -0.29
C THR A 71 4.76 5.94 -1.01
N HIS A 72 4.88 4.77 -0.38
CA HIS A 72 5.63 3.60 -0.88
C HIS A 72 4.78 2.60 -1.69
N TRP A 73 3.76 3.09 -2.40
CA TRP A 73 2.82 2.28 -3.20
C TRP A 73 3.49 1.38 -4.24
N ALA A 74 4.67 1.77 -4.72
CA ALA A 74 5.44 1.00 -5.69
C ALA A 74 5.80 -0.42 -5.21
N TYR A 75 5.80 -0.65 -3.89
CA TYR A 75 6.11 -1.96 -3.32
C TYR A 75 4.86 -2.75 -2.91
N LEU A 76 3.69 -2.10 -2.81
CA LEU A 76 2.44 -2.76 -2.41
C LEU A 76 1.78 -3.46 -3.61
N ASP A 77 1.17 -4.61 -3.35
CA ASP A 77 0.34 -5.36 -4.28
C ASP A 77 -1.14 -5.32 -3.89
N GLU A 78 -1.45 -5.12 -2.60
CA GLU A 78 -2.80 -4.99 -2.09
C GLU A 78 -2.79 -4.19 -0.78
N LEU A 79 -3.74 -3.27 -0.63
CA LEU A 79 -3.98 -2.56 0.62
C LEU A 79 -5.27 -3.10 1.24
N VAL A 80 -5.26 -3.39 2.53
CA VAL A 80 -6.47 -3.66 3.30
C VAL A 80 -6.71 -2.45 4.19
N PHE A 81 -7.85 -1.79 4.01
CA PHE A 81 -8.29 -0.70 4.86
C PHE A 81 -8.78 -1.28 6.18
N TRP A 82 -7.87 -1.36 7.14
CA TRP A 82 -8.05 -2.08 8.39
C TRP A 82 -8.88 -1.29 9.38
N GLY A 83 -9.81 -1.98 10.02
CA GLY A 83 -10.67 -1.45 11.06
C GLY A 83 -11.87 -2.35 11.29
N GLY A 84 -12.91 -1.82 11.92
CA GLY A 84 -14.01 -2.61 12.43
C GLY A 84 -13.81 -2.95 13.91
N SER A 85 -14.89 -2.89 14.68
CA SER A 85 -14.90 -3.24 16.09
C SER A 85 -16.30 -3.69 16.51
N ALA A 86 -16.39 -4.40 17.64
CA ALA A 86 -17.68 -4.82 18.20
C ALA A 86 -18.60 -3.64 18.57
N GLY A 87 -18.01 -2.45 18.83
CA GLY A 87 -18.74 -1.25 19.22
C GLY A 87 -19.12 -0.33 18.05
N GLU A 88 -18.32 -0.27 16.99
CA GLU A 88 -18.49 0.70 15.91
C GLU A 88 -19.11 0.09 14.65
N GLY A 89 -18.79 -1.18 14.36
CA GLY A 89 -19.24 -1.84 13.13
C GLY A 89 -18.32 -2.99 12.72
N LEU A 90 -18.91 -4.05 12.15
CA LEU A 90 -18.19 -5.26 11.74
C LEU A 90 -17.65 -5.20 10.30
N ILE A 91 -18.06 -4.19 9.55
CA ILE A 91 -17.60 -3.95 8.19
C ILE A 91 -17.13 -2.52 8.08
N LEU A 92 -16.07 -2.32 7.30
CA LEU A 92 -15.52 -1.02 7.03
C LEU A 92 -15.17 -0.93 5.54
N ALA A 93 -15.86 -0.06 4.82
CA ALA A 93 -15.46 0.37 3.49
C ALA A 93 -14.32 1.40 3.62
N PRO A 94 -13.34 1.41 2.70
CA PRO A 94 -12.33 2.45 2.67
C PRO A 94 -12.93 3.82 2.35
N ASN A 95 -12.28 4.89 2.81
CA ASN A 95 -12.63 6.25 2.38
C ASN A 95 -12.07 6.54 0.97
N ALA A 96 -12.75 7.41 0.22
CA ALA A 96 -12.40 7.73 -1.17
C ALA A 96 -10.94 8.21 -1.36
N PRO A 97 -10.40 9.11 -0.52
CA PRO A 97 -9.02 9.59 -0.67
C PRO A 97 -7.97 8.49 -0.66
N VAL A 98 -8.15 7.44 0.15
CA VAL A 98 -7.21 6.31 0.20
C VAL A 98 -7.32 5.44 -1.04
N VAL A 99 -8.54 5.15 -1.49
CA VAL A 99 -8.78 4.39 -2.73
C VAL A 99 -8.22 5.16 -3.93
N ASP A 100 -8.47 6.47 -4.02
CA ASP A 100 -8.00 7.30 -5.12
C ASP A 100 -6.47 7.33 -5.23
N ALA A 101 -5.78 7.45 -4.08
CA ALA A 101 -4.33 7.41 -4.03
C ALA A 101 -3.78 6.04 -4.42
N ALA A 102 -4.32 4.96 -3.86
CA ALA A 102 -3.91 3.59 -4.17
C ALA A 102 -4.14 3.27 -5.65
N HIS A 103 -5.31 3.61 -6.19
CA HIS A 103 -5.68 3.42 -7.60
C HIS A 103 -4.80 4.20 -8.56
N ARG A 104 -4.45 5.45 -8.25
CA ARG A 104 -3.48 6.25 -9.03
C ARG A 104 -2.13 5.54 -9.15
N HIS A 105 -1.75 4.79 -8.11
CA HIS A 105 -0.54 3.97 -8.05
C HIS A 105 -0.75 2.50 -8.42
N GLY A 106 -1.95 2.12 -8.87
CA GLY A 106 -2.28 0.78 -9.35
C GLY A 106 -2.33 -0.29 -8.27
N VAL A 107 -2.61 0.09 -7.02
CA VAL A 107 -2.76 -0.81 -5.88
C VAL A 107 -4.26 -0.99 -5.58
N PRO A 108 -4.81 -2.22 -5.63
CA PRO A 108 -6.17 -2.48 -5.22
C PRO A 108 -6.34 -2.32 -3.69
N VAL A 109 -7.52 -1.85 -3.28
CA VAL A 109 -7.91 -1.63 -1.89
C VAL A 109 -9.08 -2.53 -1.51
N LEU A 110 -8.88 -3.35 -0.48
CA LEU A 110 -9.94 -4.13 0.14
C LEU A 110 -10.51 -3.40 1.36
N GLY A 111 -11.83 -3.39 1.49
CA GLY A 111 -12.50 -3.13 2.76
C GLY A 111 -12.31 -4.30 3.73
N ASN A 112 -12.76 -4.14 4.97
CA ASN A 112 -12.63 -5.17 6.00
C ASN A 112 -13.98 -5.72 6.44
N VAL A 113 -14.10 -7.05 6.55
CA VAL A 113 -15.16 -7.76 7.26
C VAL A 113 -14.53 -8.40 8.49
N PHE A 114 -14.73 -7.79 9.65
CA PHE A 114 -14.15 -8.24 10.91
C PHE A 114 -15.21 -8.82 11.84
N LEU A 115 -15.04 -10.10 12.20
CA LEU A 115 -15.79 -10.77 13.25
C LEU A 115 -14.89 -10.89 14.48
N PRO A 116 -15.01 -9.98 15.47
CA PRO A 116 -14.00 -9.85 16.52
C PRO A 116 -13.88 -11.09 17.40
N PRO A 117 -12.74 -11.28 18.09
CA PRO A 117 -12.63 -12.22 19.19
C PRO A 117 -13.67 -11.95 20.28
N VAL A 118 -14.10 -13.01 20.98
CA VAL A 118 -15.05 -12.89 22.10
C VAL A 118 -14.51 -11.97 23.21
N ALA A 119 -13.18 -11.99 23.44
CA ALA A 119 -12.51 -11.12 24.40
C ALA A 119 -12.66 -9.62 24.09
N TYR A 120 -12.89 -9.27 22.83
CA TYR A 120 -13.11 -7.90 22.37
C TYR A 120 -14.58 -7.63 21.98
N GLY A 121 -15.51 -8.36 22.59
CA GLY A 121 -16.95 -8.16 22.41
C GLY A 121 -17.56 -8.89 21.20
N GLY A 122 -16.79 -9.75 20.54
CA GLY A 122 -17.25 -10.59 19.44
C GLY A 122 -18.44 -11.49 19.83
N ARG A 123 -19.46 -11.55 18.96
CA ARG A 123 -20.65 -12.38 19.18
C ARG A 123 -20.84 -13.35 18.04
N LEU A 124 -20.84 -14.65 18.33
CA LEU A 124 -20.97 -15.71 17.32
C LEU A 124 -22.26 -15.59 16.49
N GLN A 125 -23.29 -14.96 17.05
CA GLN A 125 -24.52 -14.65 16.31
C GLN A 125 -24.26 -13.80 15.06
N TRP A 126 -23.23 -12.95 15.05
CA TRP A 126 -22.89 -12.14 13.89
C TRP A 126 -22.36 -12.98 12.74
N THR A 127 -21.53 -13.99 13.02
CA THR A 127 -21.11 -14.99 12.04
C THR A 127 -22.29 -15.79 11.52
N ARG A 128 -23.20 -16.22 12.40
CA ARG A 128 -24.42 -16.94 11.99
C ARG A 128 -25.31 -16.10 11.09
N ASP A 129 -25.49 -14.82 11.42
CA ASP A 129 -26.30 -13.91 10.62
C ASP A 129 -25.63 -13.58 9.27
N LEU A 130 -24.29 -13.53 9.20
CA LEU A 130 -23.52 -13.28 7.98
C LEU A 130 -23.77 -14.34 6.91
N VAL A 131 -23.79 -15.61 7.35
CA VAL A 131 -23.90 -16.78 6.48
C VAL A 131 -25.34 -17.23 6.25
N GLN A 132 -26.34 -16.45 6.67
CA GLN A 132 -27.74 -16.77 6.39
C GLN A 132 -27.97 -16.86 4.88
N LYS A 133 -28.79 -17.83 4.48
CA LYS A 133 -29.26 -18.00 3.11
C LYS A 133 -30.69 -17.49 2.99
N ASP A 134 -31.05 -16.98 1.83
CA ASP A 134 -32.44 -16.69 1.48
C ASP A 134 -33.19 -17.96 1.01
N ALA A 135 -34.45 -17.80 0.61
CA ALA A 135 -35.29 -18.89 0.12
C ALA A 135 -34.78 -19.53 -1.18
N THR A 136 -33.90 -18.84 -1.92
CA THR A 136 -33.26 -19.34 -3.15
C THR A 136 -31.91 -20.02 -2.88
N GLY A 137 -31.47 -20.05 -1.62
CA GLY A 137 -30.22 -20.71 -1.21
C GLY A 137 -28.97 -19.84 -1.35
N HIS A 138 -29.12 -18.57 -1.71
CA HIS A 138 -28.06 -17.58 -1.88
C HIS A 138 -27.74 -16.85 -0.58
N HIS A 139 -26.53 -16.31 -0.45
CA HIS A 139 -26.08 -15.51 0.68
C HIS A 139 -26.30 -14.00 0.41
N PRO A 140 -27.38 -13.36 0.92
CA PRO A 140 -27.73 -11.99 0.53
C PRO A 140 -26.67 -10.96 0.95
N LEU A 141 -25.98 -11.21 2.07
CA LEU A 141 -24.91 -10.34 2.54
C LEU A 141 -23.66 -10.42 1.66
N ALA A 142 -23.41 -11.54 0.96
CA ALA A 142 -22.33 -11.62 -0.02
C ALA A 142 -22.63 -10.67 -1.20
N ALA A 143 -23.86 -10.70 -1.73
CA ALA A 143 -24.28 -9.79 -2.78
C ALA A 143 -24.21 -8.31 -2.35
N GLN A 144 -24.58 -8.01 -1.10
CA GLN A 144 -24.51 -6.63 -0.59
C GLN A 144 -23.07 -6.13 -0.43
N LEU A 145 -22.14 -6.95 0.06
CA LEU A 145 -20.71 -6.59 0.12
C LEU A 145 -20.15 -6.23 -1.26
N VAL A 146 -20.50 -7.02 -2.29
CA VAL A 146 -20.08 -6.77 -3.69
C VAL A 146 -20.75 -5.51 -4.27
N ALA A 147 -21.98 -5.21 -3.86
CA ALA A 147 -22.69 -3.99 -4.27
C ALA A 147 -22.09 -2.73 -3.64
N VAL A 148 -21.73 -2.77 -2.34
CA VAL A 148 -21.05 -1.67 -1.64
C VAL A 148 -19.70 -1.38 -2.31
N ALA A 149 -18.87 -2.40 -2.51
CA ALA A 149 -17.57 -2.26 -3.17
C ALA A 149 -17.69 -1.62 -4.56
N ALA A 150 -18.69 -2.04 -5.35
CA ALA A 150 -18.93 -1.48 -6.67
C ALA A 150 -19.40 -0.01 -6.64
N ALA A 151 -20.24 0.37 -5.68
CA ALA A 151 -20.76 1.73 -5.58
C ALA A 151 -19.74 2.73 -5.02
N TYR A 152 -18.93 2.29 -4.06
CA TYR A 152 -17.86 3.12 -3.47
C TYR A 152 -16.58 3.09 -4.31
N GLY A 153 -16.45 2.15 -5.26
CA GLY A 153 -15.33 2.09 -6.19
C GLY A 153 -14.05 1.47 -5.63
N PHE A 154 -14.14 0.50 -4.72
CA PHE A 154 -12.99 -0.28 -4.21
C PHE A 154 -13.06 -1.76 -4.58
N ASP A 155 -11.98 -2.51 -4.36
CA ASP A 155 -11.69 -3.74 -5.09
C ASP A 155 -12.10 -5.03 -4.38
N GLY A 156 -12.82 -4.96 -3.26
CA GLY A 156 -13.36 -6.15 -2.58
C GLY A 156 -13.07 -6.19 -1.09
N TRP A 157 -12.90 -7.39 -0.52
CA TRP A 157 -13.00 -7.58 0.93
C TRP A 157 -11.95 -8.51 1.52
N PHE A 158 -11.31 -8.06 2.59
CA PHE A 158 -10.60 -8.90 3.53
C PHE A 158 -11.57 -9.46 4.56
N VAL A 159 -11.58 -10.79 4.76
CA VAL A 159 -12.49 -11.46 5.68
C VAL A 159 -11.71 -12.04 6.85
N ASN A 160 -11.89 -11.44 8.03
CA ASN A 160 -11.28 -11.86 9.28
C ASN A 160 -12.32 -12.42 10.25
N ALA A 161 -12.32 -13.75 10.40
CA ALA A 161 -13.30 -14.48 11.21
C ALA A 161 -12.69 -15.01 12.52
N GLU A 162 -12.63 -14.17 13.57
CA GLU A 162 -11.99 -14.53 14.86
C GLU A 162 -12.97 -14.83 16.00
N THR A 163 -14.27 -14.86 15.73
CA THR A 163 -15.26 -15.16 16.78
C THR A 163 -15.34 -16.66 17.08
N SER A 164 -14.77 -17.08 18.20
CA SER A 164 -14.82 -18.47 18.71
C SER A 164 -16.23 -18.98 19.06
N GLY A 165 -16.34 -20.30 19.20
CA GLY A 165 -17.58 -20.99 19.63
C GLY A 165 -18.39 -21.60 18.49
N GLY A 166 -17.89 -21.55 17.25
CA GLY A 166 -18.49 -22.21 16.10
C GLY A 166 -18.35 -23.74 16.14
N ASN A 167 -18.99 -24.39 15.17
CA ASN A 167 -18.99 -25.83 14.97
C ASN A 167 -18.89 -26.15 13.46
N THR A 168 -18.78 -27.43 13.11
CA THR A 168 -18.59 -27.85 11.71
C THR A 168 -19.71 -27.37 10.78
N ALA A 169 -20.95 -27.28 11.26
CA ALA A 169 -22.05 -26.74 10.48
C ALA A 169 -21.85 -25.25 10.15
N LEU A 170 -21.41 -24.45 11.13
CA LEU A 170 -21.06 -23.04 10.91
C LEU A 170 -19.84 -22.91 9.99
N GLY A 171 -18.79 -23.72 10.19
CA GLY A 171 -17.61 -23.72 9.32
C GLY A 171 -17.96 -24.02 7.85
N THR A 172 -18.85 -24.99 7.63
CA THR A 172 -19.39 -25.31 6.30
C THR A 172 -20.18 -24.13 5.71
N ALA A 173 -20.98 -23.44 6.51
CA ALA A 173 -21.76 -22.28 6.07
C ALA A 173 -20.86 -21.06 5.75
N VAL A 174 -19.82 -20.81 6.54
CA VAL A 174 -18.82 -19.76 6.26
C VAL A 174 -18.05 -20.07 4.98
N LEU A 175 -17.66 -21.33 4.77
CA LEU A 175 -17.01 -21.74 3.52
C LEU A 175 -17.92 -21.54 2.30
N ALA A 176 -19.21 -21.87 2.40
CA ALA A 176 -20.18 -21.61 1.34
C ALA A 176 -20.34 -20.10 1.07
N PHE A 177 -20.38 -19.28 2.12
CA PHE A 177 -20.43 -17.83 2.02
C PHE A 177 -19.20 -17.26 1.29
N VAL A 178 -17.99 -17.66 1.68
CA VAL A 178 -16.75 -17.18 1.03
C VAL A 178 -16.72 -17.56 -0.45
N LYS A 179 -17.15 -18.79 -0.81
CA LYS A 179 -17.25 -19.22 -2.21
C LYS A 179 -18.21 -18.34 -3.02
N GLU A 180 -19.38 -18.04 -2.46
CA GLU A 180 -20.36 -17.19 -3.13
C GLU A 180 -19.88 -15.73 -3.22
N LEU A 181 -19.32 -15.18 -2.14
CA LEU A 181 -18.73 -13.84 -2.13
C LEU A 181 -17.65 -13.71 -3.21
N ARG A 182 -16.71 -14.65 -3.28
CA ARG A 182 -15.64 -14.63 -4.29
C ARG A 182 -16.20 -14.76 -5.71
N ALA A 183 -17.21 -15.60 -5.94
CA ALA A 183 -17.83 -15.74 -7.27
C ALA A 183 -18.50 -14.44 -7.72
N LEU A 184 -19.25 -13.79 -6.83
CA LEU A 184 -19.91 -12.51 -7.11
C LEU A 184 -18.90 -11.36 -7.27
N ALA A 185 -17.86 -11.33 -6.43
CA ALA A 185 -16.78 -10.35 -6.48
C ALA A 185 -16.04 -10.42 -7.82
N ALA A 186 -15.62 -11.62 -8.24
CA ALA A 186 -14.90 -11.83 -9.49
C ALA A 186 -15.70 -11.36 -10.72
N ALA A 187 -17.03 -11.52 -10.71
CA ALA A 187 -17.91 -11.03 -11.78
C ALA A 187 -17.92 -9.49 -11.92
N ARG A 188 -17.42 -8.77 -10.92
CA ARG A 188 -17.25 -7.31 -10.92
C ARG A 188 -15.78 -6.86 -10.89
N GLY A 189 -14.84 -7.77 -11.12
CA GLY A 189 -13.41 -7.47 -11.02
C GLY A 189 -12.90 -7.24 -9.59
N GLN A 190 -13.69 -7.61 -8.58
CA GLN A 190 -13.32 -7.52 -7.17
C GLN A 190 -12.68 -8.82 -6.67
N ARG A 191 -12.08 -8.77 -5.48
CA ARG A 191 -11.32 -9.86 -4.87
C ARG A 191 -11.70 -10.11 -3.41
N VAL A 192 -11.35 -11.29 -2.92
CA VAL A 192 -11.54 -11.70 -1.52
C VAL A 192 -10.24 -12.27 -0.95
N THR A 193 -9.77 -11.70 0.17
CA THR A 193 -8.65 -12.26 0.94
C THR A 193 -9.17 -12.84 2.26
N TRP A 194 -8.75 -14.07 2.59
CA TRP A 194 -9.16 -14.76 3.82
C TRP A 194 -8.05 -14.75 4.87
N TYR A 195 -8.38 -14.46 6.13
CA TYR A 195 -7.43 -14.57 7.25
C TYR A 195 -7.43 -15.98 7.87
N ASP A 196 -6.25 -16.53 8.11
CA ASP A 196 -6.02 -17.82 8.81
C ASP A 196 -6.45 -17.75 10.28
N ALA A 197 -7.76 -17.84 10.55
CA ALA A 197 -8.33 -17.90 11.90
C ALA A 197 -9.38 -19.01 12.06
N MET A 198 -10.56 -18.86 11.44
CA MET A 198 -11.59 -19.89 11.49
C MET A 198 -11.22 -21.07 10.59
N THR A 199 -11.22 -22.27 11.17
CA THR A 199 -11.00 -23.53 10.44
C THR A 199 -12.27 -24.04 9.78
N VAL A 200 -12.15 -25.01 8.89
CA VAL A 200 -13.30 -25.69 8.26
C VAL A 200 -14.23 -26.38 9.26
N ASN A 201 -13.74 -26.66 10.45
CA ASN A 201 -14.52 -27.21 11.56
C ASN A 201 -15.28 -26.12 12.35
N GLY A 202 -15.19 -24.85 11.93
CA GLY A 202 -15.86 -23.69 12.54
C GLY A 202 -15.23 -23.23 13.86
N THR A 203 -14.14 -23.84 14.30
CA THR A 203 -13.36 -23.39 15.45
C THR A 203 -12.35 -22.33 15.02
N VAL A 204 -12.07 -21.36 15.87
CA VAL A 204 -10.97 -20.42 15.66
C VAL A 204 -9.68 -21.07 16.16
N SER A 205 -8.78 -21.35 15.23
CA SER A 205 -7.47 -21.92 15.46
C SER A 205 -6.60 -21.48 14.29
N TRP A 206 -5.73 -20.50 14.54
CA TRP A 206 -4.80 -20.04 13.53
C TRP A 206 -3.64 -21.02 13.39
N GLN A 207 -3.33 -21.38 12.16
CA GLN A 207 -2.39 -22.46 11.86
C GLN A 207 -0.95 -21.95 11.69
N GLY A 208 -0.76 -20.69 11.31
CA GLY A 208 0.55 -20.20 10.88
C GLY A 208 1.07 -20.97 9.65
N ALA A 209 0.13 -21.49 8.85
CA ALA A 209 0.37 -22.37 7.71
C ALA A 209 -0.87 -22.46 6.82
N LEU A 210 -0.69 -22.86 5.56
CA LEU A 210 -1.74 -23.47 4.74
C LEU A 210 -1.73 -24.99 4.99
N ASP A 211 -2.78 -25.51 5.62
CA ASP A 211 -2.88 -26.92 6.02
C ASP A 211 -4.27 -27.51 5.73
N SER A 212 -4.63 -28.66 6.32
CA SER A 212 -5.95 -29.27 6.06
C SER A 212 -7.11 -28.53 6.73
N GLN A 213 -6.84 -27.73 7.77
CA GLN A 213 -7.84 -27.01 8.55
C GLN A 213 -8.31 -25.73 7.85
N ASN A 214 -7.49 -25.13 6.99
CA ASN A 214 -7.82 -23.89 6.30
C ASN A 214 -7.71 -23.97 4.75
N GLN A 215 -7.17 -25.05 4.17
CA GLN A 215 -7.07 -25.22 2.72
C GLN A 215 -8.38 -24.94 1.95
N PRO A 216 -9.55 -25.44 2.38
CA PRO A 216 -10.78 -25.14 1.65
C PRO A 216 -11.11 -23.65 1.57
N PHE A 217 -10.73 -22.84 2.57
CA PHE A 217 -10.85 -21.38 2.50
C PHE A 217 -9.85 -20.76 1.52
N PHE A 218 -8.60 -21.24 1.50
CA PHE A 218 -7.62 -20.82 0.49
C PHE A 218 -8.10 -21.15 -0.93
N GLN A 219 -8.81 -22.27 -1.15
CA GLN A 219 -9.39 -22.58 -2.46
C GLN A 219 -10.65 -21.75 -2.77
N ALA A 220 -11.31 -21.18 -1.76
CA ALA A 220 -12.53 -20.40 -1.91
C ALA A 220 -12.29 -18.90 -2.07
N ALA A 221 -11.14 -18.38 -1.63
CA ALA A 221 -10.73 -16.99 -1.68
C ALA A 221 -9.66 -16.74 -2.76
N ASP A 222 -9.45 -15.49 -3.13
CA ASP A 222 -8.40 -15.10 -4.08
C ASP A 222 -7.02 -15.08 -3.46
N ASP A 223 -6.90 -14.87 -2.14
CA ASP A 223 -5.64 -15.00 -1.41
C ASP A 223 -5.89 -15.41 0.05
N MET A 224 -4.84 -15.82 0.77
CA MET A 224 -4.90 -16.07 2.22
C MET A 224 -3.80 -15.32 2.97
N PHE A 225 -4.18 -14.59 4.00
CA PHE A 225 -3.25 -14.06 4.99
C PHE A 225 -3.00 -15.11 6.07
N VAL A 226 -1.76 -15.55 6.17
CA VAL A 226 -1.30 -16.58 7.11
C VAL A 226 -0.95 -15.91 8.43
N ASP A 227 -1.49 -16.43 9.53
CA ASP A 227 -1.29 -15.90 10.88
C ASP A 227 0.19 -15.88 11.29
N PHE A 228 0.54 -15.00 12.22
CA PHE A 228 1.91 -14.68 12.65
C PHE A 228 2.71 -15.86 13.22
N ARG A 229 2.07 -16.97 13.63
CA ARG A 229 2.74 -18.14 14.25
C ARG A 229 3.40 -19.10 13.26
N TRP A 230 3.82 -18.61 12.12
CA TRP A 230 4.51 -19.42 11.13
C TRP A 230 5.97 -19.70 11.53
N SER A 231 6.60 -20.65 10.83
CA SER A 231 8.03 -20.94 10.87
C SER A 231 8.54 -21.15 9.44
N ALA A 232 9.87 -21.17 9.24
CA ALA A 232 10.46 -21.52 7.95
C ALA A 232 9.91 -22.85 7.39
N GLY A 233 9.71 -23.85 8.25
CA GLY A 233 9.15 -25.14 7.87
C GLY A 233 7.68 -25.05 7.43
N THR A 234 6.84 -24.32 8.17
CA THR A 234 5.42 -24.20 7.85
C THR A 234 5.17 -23.34 6.61
N LEU A 235 5.94 -22.27 6.39
CA LEU A 235 5.83 -21.48 5.15
C LEU A 235 6.31 -22.26 3.92
N ALA A 236 7.40 -23.02 4.04
CA ALA A 236 7.87 -23.88 2.96
C ALA A 236 6.84 -24.94 2.58
N SER A 237 6.25 -25.65 3.56
CA SER A 237 5.21 -26.64 3.30
C SER A 237 3.94 -26.00 2.74
N SER A 238 3.57 -24.81 3.21
CA SER A 238 2.44 -24.03 2.69
C SER A 238 2.62 -23.67 1.22
N GLY A 239 3.81 -23.20 0.83
CA GLY A 239 4.12 -22.89 -0.56
C GLY A 239 4.05 -24.11 -1.47
N THR A 240 4.62 -25.25 -1.05
CA THR A 240 4.50 -26.53 -1.77
C THR A 240 3.04 -26.97 -1.90
N LYS A 241 2.25 -26.80 -0.83
CA LYS A 241 0.85 -27.15 -0.82
C LYS A 241 0.02 -26.28 -1.77
N ALA A 242 0.27 -24.97 -1.80
CA ALA A 242 -0.36 -24.07 -2.76
C ALA A 242 -0.09 -24.52 -4.20
N GLN A 243 1.16 -24.86 -4.52
CA GLN A 243 1.54 -25.37 -5.84
C GLN A 243 0.84 -26.70 -6.18
N ALA A 244 0.73 -27.62 -5.22
CA ALA A 244 -0.01 -28.87 -5.40
C ALA A 244 -1.51 -28.66 -5.65
N LEU A 245 -2.07 -27.51 -5.23
CA LEU A 245 -3.43 -27.09 -5.51
C LEU A 245 -3.57 -26.31 -6.84
N GLY A 246 -2.49 -26.20 -7.63
CA GLY A 246 -2.47 -25.41 -8.86
C GLY A 246 -2.47 -23.90 -8.62
N ARG A 247 -2.15 -23.46 -7.41
CA ARG A 247 -2.14 -22.08 -6.97
C ARG A 247 -0.72 -21.56 -6.76
N SER A 248 -0.52 -20.25 -6.88
CA SER A 248 0.79 -19.64 -6.66
C SER A 248 1.09 -19.60 -5.17
N ARG A 249 2.33 -19.92 -4.79
CA ARG A 249 2.80 -19.76 -3.41
C ARG A 249 2.79 -18.30 -2.94
N TYR A 250 2.75 -17.36 -3.88
CA TYR A 250 2.66 -15.92 -3.60
C TYR A 250 1.21 -15.45 -3.36
N GLU A 251 0.24 -16.36 -3.40
CA GLU A 251 -1.16 -16.16 -2.93
C GLU A 251 -1.32 -16.38 -1.42
N LEU A 252 -0.21 -16.64 -0.74
CA LEU A 252 -0.11 -16.71 0.71
C LEU A 252 0.68 -15.51 1.22
N TRP A 253 0.07 -14.67 2.07
CA TRP A 253 0.72 -13.55 2.73
C TRP A 253 1.17 -13.98 4.13
N ALA A 254 2.47 -14.23 4.33
CA ALA A 254 3.00 -14.51 5.65
C ALA A 254 2.88 -13.26 6.53
N GLY A 255 2.07 -13.35 7.57
CA GLY A 255 1.79 -12.24 8.47
C GLY A 255 3.02 -11.80 9.25
N VAL A 256 3.32 -10.51 9.22
CA VAL A 256 4.36 -9.86 10.01
C VAL A 256 3.68 -8.79 10.85
N ASP A 257 3.64 -9.00 12.17
CA ASP A 257 3.14 -8.02 13.12
C ASP A 257 4.18 -6.92 13.35
N VAL A 258 3.85 -5.72 12.89
CA VAL A 258 4.68 -4.53 13.03
C VAL A 258 4.00 -3.48 13.91
N GLU A 259 2.83 -3.76 14.50
CA GLU A 259 2.02 -2.77 15.22
C GLU A 259 2.77 -2.15 16.40
N SER A 260 3.54 -2.95 17.13
CA SER A 260 4.22 -2.51 18.35
C SER A 260 5.67 -2.04 18.12
N ASN A 261 6.38 -2.64 17.16
CA ASN A 261 7.83 -2.46 17.05
C ASN A 261 8.34 -2.20 15.62
N GLY A 262 7.45 -2.15 14.62
CA GLY A 262 7.83 -1.69 13.29
C GLY A 262 8.99 -2.41 12.65
N SER A 263 9.92 -1.62 12.10
CA SER A 263 11.18 -2.12 11.55
C SER A 263 12.14 -2.70 12.61
N GLY A 264 11.81 -2.60 13.89
CA GLY A 264 12.51 -3.26 15.00
C GLY A 264 12.01 -4.67 15.30
N SER A 265 10.90 -5.12 14.71
CA SER A 265 10.37 -6.47 14.90
C SER A 265 11.41 -7.52 14.47
N SER A 266 11.60 -8.55 15.31
CA SER A 266 12.46 -9.70 14.98
C SER A 266 11.69 -10.64 14.05
N VAL A 267 12.16 -10.79 12.82
CA VAL A 267 11.50 -11.59 11.77
C VAL A 267 12.53 -12.50 11.11
N ASP A 268 12.21 -13.78 10.99
CA ASP A 268 13.00 -14.71 10.17
C ASP A 268 12.72 -14.44 8.67
N TRP A 269 13.41 -13.45 8.11
CA TRP A 269 13.19 -13.04 6.73
C TRP A 269 13.52 -14.10 5.70
N ASP A 270 14.44 -15.03 6.01
CA ASP A 270 14.79 -16.11 5.09
C ASP A 270 13.69 -17.19 5.01
N ALA A 271 12.76 -17.21 5.96
CA ALA A 271 11.54 -18.02 5.89
C ALA A 271 10.53 -17.51 4.86
N ILE A 272 10.55 -16.22 4.52
CA ILE A 272 9.59 -15.57 3.60
C ILE A 272 10.27 -15.20 2.28
N VAL A 273 11.30 -14.36 2.34
CA VAL A 273 11.99 -13.70 1.22
C VAL A 273 13.52 -13.84 1.34
N PRO A 274 14.07 -15.06 1.18
CA PRO A 274 15.50 -15.30 1.24
C PRO A 274 16.26 -14.57 0.12
N ALA A 275 17.35 -13.89 0.46
CA ALA A 275 18.10 -13.08 -0.52
C ALA A 275 18.69 -13.91 -1.68
N GLY A 276 19.18 -15.12 -1.40
CA GLY A 276 19.90 -15.96 -2.36
C GLY A 276 19.07 -17.03 -3.07
N LYS A 277 17.76 -17.13 -2.81
CA LYS A 277 16.88 -18.20 -3.33
C LYS A 277 15.54 -17.60 -3.80
N PRO A 278 14.72 -18.35 -4.56
CA PRO A 278 13.37 -17.91 -4.84
C PRO A 278 12.56 -17.70 -3.56
N HIS A 279 11.68 -16.68 -3.57
CA HIS A 279 10.85 -16.37 -2.41
C HIS A 279 9.91 -17.52 -2.06
N VAL A 280 9.62 -17.68 -0.77
CA VAL A 280 8.85 -18.80 -0.21
C VAL A 280 7.35 -18.52 -0.21
N THR A 281 6.95 -17.30 0.16
CA THR A 281 5.58 -16.80 0.15
C THR A 281 5.61 -15.27 -0.08
N SER A 282 4.47 -14.60 0.02
CA SER A 282 4.37 -13.14 0.04
C SER A 282 4.42 -12.58 1.46
N ILE A 283 4.57 -11.27 1.60
CA ILE A 283 4.63 -10.58 2.90
C ILE A 283 3.28 -9.92 3.18
N GLY A 284 2.73 -10.13 4.38
CA GLY A 284 1.55 -9.42 4.87
C GLY A 284 1.89 -8.58 6.10
N PHE A 285 2.01 -7.26 5.96
CA PHE A 285 2.25 -6.37 7.11
C PHE A 285 0.96 -6.04 7.83
N TYR A 286 0.91 -6.35 9.13
CA TYR A 286 -0.16 -5.93 10.01
C TYR A 286 0.24 -4.63 10.73
N ARG A 287 -0.49 -3.55 10.42
CA ARG A 287 -0.39 -2.20 11.01
C ARG A 287 0.92 -1.44 10.72
N PRO A 288 1.36 -1.33 9.44
CA PRO A 288 2.57 -0.59 9.11
C PRO A 288 2.44 0.93 9.32
N GLU A 289 1.23 1.46 9.60
CA GLU A 289 1.10 2.85 10.06
C GLU A 289 1.77 3.12 11.43
N TRP A 290 2.32 2.08 12.05
CA TRP A 290 3.34 2.20 13.10
C TRP A 290 4.38 3.28 12.76
N THR A 291 4.82 3.41 11.50
CA THR A 291 5.83 4.40 11.07
C THR A 291 5.44 5.83 11.43
N ARG A 292 4.14 6.12 11.53
CA ARG A 292 3.60 7.35 12.11
C ARG A 292 3.31 7.21 13.60
N ASN A 293 2.58 6.17 13.99
CA ASN A 293 1.97 6.08 15.33
C ASN A 293 2.97 5.89 16.47
N HIS A 294 4.16 5.35 16.20
CA HIS A 294 5.21 5.20 17.21
C HIS A 294 5.89 6.53 17.57
N LEU A 295 5.78 7.54 16.69
CA LEU A 295 6.38 8.85 16.93
C LEU A 295 5.62 9.58 18.04
N PRO A 296 6.32 10.26 18.98
CA PRO A 296 5.68 11.14 19.95
C PRO A 296 4.84 12.22 19.25
N ALA A 297 3.69 12.58 19.81
CA ALA A 297 2.77 13.54 19.17
C ALA A 297 3.40 14.93 18.93
N ASP A 298 4.37 15.33 19.75
CA ASP A 298 5.16 16.57 19.62
C ASP A 298 6.34 16.45 18.63
N ARG A 299 6.56 15.26 18.06
CA ARG A 299 7.64 14.92 17.10
C ARG A 299 7.11 14.05 15.96
N ARG A 300 5.96 14.45 15.44
CA ARG A 300 5.25 13.77 14.36
C ARG A 300 4.84 14.79 13.29
N ALA A 301 5.80 15.61 12.87
CA ALA A 301 5.63 16.40 11.67
C ALA A 301 5.62 15.46 10.44
N PRO A 302 5.11 15.93 9.29
CA PRO A 302 5.17 15.17 8.05
C PRO A 302 6.57 14.59 7.74
N GLU A 303 7.63 15.37 7.94
CA GLU A 303 9.02 14.96 7.73
C GLU A 303 9.44 13.78 8.61
N ASP A 304 9.08 13.82 9.91
CA ASP A 304 9.41 12.77 10.86
C ASP A 304 8.76 11.44 10.45
N PHE A 305 7.48 11.51 10.05
CA PHE A 305 6.74 10.37 9.52
C PHE A 305 7.39 9.82 8.25
N HIS A 306 7.66 10.66 7.24
CA HIS A 306 8.24 10.19 5.97
C HIS A 306 9.64 9.62 6.17
N ALA A 307 10.44 10.14 7.10
CA ALA A 307 11.73 9.55 7.44
C ALA A 307 11.60 8.15 8.05
N ALA A 308 10.63 7.95 8.96
CA ALA A 308 10.33 6.63 9.52
C ALA A 308 9.76 5.66 8.48
N ASP A 309 8.91 6.16 7.56
CA ASP A 309 8.33 5.36 6.47
C ASP A 309 9.43 4.95 5.47
N ASP A 310 10.31 5.86 5.06
CA ASP A 310 11.47 5.54 4.20
C ASP A 310 12.38 4.48 4.84
N ARG A 311 12.63 4.55 6.16
CA ARG A 311 13.38 3.51 6.88
C ARG A 311 12.70 2.14 6.82
N PHE A 312 11.37 2.10 6.93
CA PHE A 312 10.58 0.86 6.91
C PHE A 312 10.52 0.24 5.51
N TRP A 313 10.25 1.05 4.48
CA TRP A 313 10.01 0.56 3.12
C TRP A 313 11.27 0.39 2.29
N THR A 314 12.28 1.24 2.50
CA THR A 314 13.55 1.22 1.76
C THR A 314 14.69 0.53 2.51
N GLY A 315 14.68 0.56 3.84
CA GLY A 315 15.74 0.01 4.68
C GLY A 315 16.75 1.08 5.16
N ARG A 316 17.73 0.67 5.96
CA ARG A 316 18.68 1.60 6.63
C ARG A 316 19.50 2.44 5.66
N SER A 317 19.77 1.96 4.45
CA SER A 317 20.53 2.73 3.45
C SER A 317 19.79 3.97 2.96
N LEU A 318 18.46 3.99 3.06
CA LEU A 318 17.59 4.99 2.44
C LEU A 318 17.86 5.18 0.93
N ASP A 319 18.42 4.14 0.30
CA ASP A 319 18.74 4.05 -1.12
C ASP A 319 18.44 2.62 -1.58
N PRO A 320 17.36 2.41 -2.36
CA PRO A 320 16.97 1.08 -2.79
C PRO A 320 17.89 0.54 -3.88
N SER A 321 18.79 1.35 -4.47
CA SER A 321 19.80 0.89 -5.41
C SER A 321 21.09 0.39 -4.74
N ARG A 322 21.29 0.76 -3.47
CA ARG A 322 22.44 0.38 -2.64
C ARG A 322 21.98 -0.08 -1.26
N PRO A 323 21.29 -1.23 -1.17
CA PRO A 323 20.77 -1.72 0.10
C PRO A 323 21.89 -2.03 1.10
N ASP A 324 21.62 -1.79 2.38
CA ASP A 324 22.49 -2.22 3.49
C ASP A 324 22.25 -3.71 3.80
N ALA A 325 23.16 -4.58 3.35
CA ALA A 325 23.05 -6.03 3.58
C ALA A 325 23.19 -6.44 5.06
N SER A 326 23.63 -5.53 5.94
CA SER A 326 23.72 -5.75 7.39
C SER A 326 22.46 -5.33 8.15
N ASP A 327 21.46 -4.80 7.46
CA ASP A 327 20.20 -4.41 8.07
C ASP A 327 19.40 -5.67 8.48
N PRO A 328 19.10 -5.87 9.78
CA PRO A 328 18.25 -6.99 10.20
C PRO A 328 16.81 -6.83 9.71
N TRP A 329 16.39 -5.61 9.36
CA TRP A 329 15.09 -5.36 8.74
C TRP A 329 15.17 -5.55 7.24
N ARG A 330 14.49 -6.57 6.71
CA ARG A 330 14.43 -6.80 5.26
C ARG A 330 13.29 -6.00 4.64
N ALA A 331 13.61 -4.75 4.30
CA ALA A 331 12.65 -3.83 3.71
C ALA A 331 12.06 -4.35 2.37
N PRO A 332 10.82 -3.99 2.02
CA PRO A 332 10.21 -4.32 0.73
C PRO A 332 11.08 -3.98 -0.48
N ALA A 333 11.74 -2.82 -0.48
CA ALA A 333 12.61 -2.39 -1.59
C ALA A 333 13.81 -3.31 -1.86
N VAL A 334 14.22 -4.13 -0.88
CA VAL A 334 15.33 -5.09 -1.05
C VAL A 334 14.83 -6.48 -1.44
N SER A 335 13.52 -6.71 -1.41
CA SER A 335 12.89 -8.03 -1.58
C SER A 335 12.10 -8.14 -2.88
N VAL A 336 11.30 -7.13 -3.20
CA VAL A 336 10.42 -7.11 -4.37
C VAL A 336 10.80 -5.95 -5.30
N ALA A 337 10.64 -6.16 -6.60
CA ALA A 337 10.85 -5.09 -7.57
C ALA A 337 9.79 -3.99 -7.42
N ASP A 338 10.20 -2.73 -7.60
CA ASP A 338 9.30 -1.59 -7.66
C ASP A 338 8.34 -1.67 -8.85
N ARG A 339 7.20 -0.98 -8.76
CA ARG A 339 6.24 -0.79 -9.87
C ARG A 339 6.06 0.69 -10.19
N SER A 340 5.66 0.95 -11.42
CA SER A 340 5.27 2.29 -11.90
C SER A 340 3.97 2.24 -12.68
N THR A 341 3.19 3.33 -12.60
CA THR A 341 1.98 3.58 -13.40
C THR A 341 2.20 4.65 -14.48
N VAL A 342 3.41 5.23 -14.57
CA VAL A 342 3.71 6.33 -15.49
C VAL A 342 3.92 5.78 -16.91
N THR A 343 2.84 5.69 -17.67
CA THR A 343 2.78 5.01 -18.98
C THR A 343 2.16 5.86 -20.09
N SER A 344 1.73 7.08 -19.78
CA SER A 344 1.09 7.98 -20.74
C SER A 344 1.43 9.45 -20.47
N VAL A 345 1.41 10.25 -21.54
CA VAL A 345 1.48 11.70 -21.48
C VAL A 345 0.06 12.31 -21.51
N PRO A 346 -0.15 13.50 -20.92
CA PRO A 346 0.80 14.24 -20.10
C PRO A 346 1.03 13.57 -18.74
N PHE A 347 2.27 13.65 -18.24
CA PHE A 347 2.64 13.26 -16.89
C PHE A 347 3.22 14.47 -16.16
N ALA A 348 2.72 14.72 -14.95
CA ALA A 348 3.22 15.76 -14.07
C ALA A 348 3.16 15.28 -12.62
N SER A 349 4.04 15.85 -11.79
CA SER A 349 4.06 15.68 -10.35
C SER A 349 4.70 16.93 -9.75
N THR A 350 4.07 17.49 -8.73
CA THR A 350 4.66 18.55 -7.89
C THR A 350 5.15 17.98 -6.57
N PHE A 351 5.21 16.65 -6.48
CA PHE A 351 5.56 15.89 -5.28
C PHE A 351 4.60 16.13 -4.11
N ASN A 352 3.31 16.37 -4.41
CA ASN A 352 2.29 16.47 -3.39
C ASN A 352 2.09 15.10 -2.73
N THR A 353 2.39 15.01 -1.43
CA THR A 353 2.27 13.76 -0.66
C THR A 353 0.85 13.48 -0.17
N GLY A 354 -0.12 14.37 -0.44
CA GLY A 354 -1.51 14.24 0.01
C GLY A 354 -1.77 14.79 1.40
N HIS A 355 -0.80 15.49 1.98
CA HIS A 355 -0.93 16.29 3.19
C HIS A 355 0.10 17.43 3.19
N GLY A 356 -0.05 18.40 4.09
CA GLY A 356 0.89 19.50 4.19
C GLY A 356 0.60 20.43 5.36
N LEU A 357 1.63 21.15 5.80
CA LEU A 357 1.51 22.20 6.82
C LEU A 357 0.82 23.46 6.28
N ARG A 358 0.93 23.66 4.96
CA ARG A 358 0.34 24.76 4.20
C ARG A 358 -0.11 24.25 2.83
N TRP A 359 -0.82 25.09 2.09
CA TRP A 359 -1.07 24.92 0.66
C TRP A 359 -0.35 26.01 -0.14
N TYR A 360 0.38 25.59 -1.17
CA TYR A 360 1.10 26.45 -2.09
C TYR A 360 0.46 26.43 -3.48
N GLU A 361 0.47 27.57 -4.15
CA GLU A 361 0.20 27.71 -5.59
C GLU A 361 1.30 28.59 -6.20
N GLU A 362 2.00 28.09 -7.21
CA GLU A 362 3.11 28.79 -7.87
C GLU A 362 4.20 29.27 -6.88
N GLY A 363 4.47 28.48 -5.83
CA GLY A 363 5.44 28.82 -4.78
C GLY A 363 4.94 29.80 -3.72
N ALA A 364 3.74 30.36 -3.89
CA ALA A 364 3.13 31.25 -2.90
C ALA A 364 2.19 30.47 -1.97
N VAL A 365 2.27 30.74 -0.67
CA VAL A 365 1.32 30.21 0.32
C VAL A 365 -0.06 30.82 0.06
N THR A 366 -1.06 29.98 -0.22
CA THR A 366 -2.47 30.40 -0.34
C THR A 366 -3.34 29.93 0.83
N SER A 367 -2.84 29.00 1.66
CA SER A 367 -3.45 28.62 2.94
C SER A 367 -2.38 28.23 3.95
N ASP A 368 -2.43 28.82 5.14
CA ASP A 368 -1.58 28.46 6.30
C ASP A 368 -2.19 27.36 7.19
N VAL A 369 -3.31 26.75 6.76
CA VAL A 369 -4.00 25.71 7.53
C VAL A 369 -3.42 24.33 7.18
N PRO A 370 -2.93 23.54 8.17
CA PRO A 370 -2.51 22.17 7.94
C PRO A 370 -3.66 21.31 7.40
N TRP A 371 -3.36 20.37 6.53
CA TRP A 371 -4.38 19.57 5.84
C TRP A 371 -3.87 18.18 5.47
N ASN A 372 -4.81 17.24 5.36
CA ASN A 372 -4.61 15.98 4.65
C ASN A 372 -5.80 15.73 3.73
N HIS A 373 -5.50 15.22 2.54
CA HIS A 373 -6.45 14.67 1.59
C HIS A 373 -5.68 13.76 0.63
N LEU A 374 -5.56 12.48 0.98
CA LEU A 374 -4.69 11.54 0.23
C LEU A 374 -5.07 11.41 -1.25
N GLY A 375 -6.33 11.66 -1.62
CA GLY A 375 -6.78 11.69 -3.01
C GLY A 375 -6.08 12.75 -3.87
N LEU A 376 -5.46 13.77 -3.26
CA LEU A 376 -4.65 14.80 -3.93
C LEU A 376 -3.17 14.41 -4.07
N GLN A 377 -2.78 13.23 -3.59
CA GLN A 377 -1.40 12.75 -3.68
C GLN A 377 -1.02 12.50 -5.15
N ASP A 378 0.13 13.03 -5.54
CA ASP A 378 0.69 12.81 -6.87
C ASP A 378 1.17 11.37 -7.05
N ARG A 379 1.54 11.02 -8.28
CA ARG A 379 2.45 9.89 -8.48
C ARG A 379 3.81 10.29 -7.94
N LEU A 380 4.30 9.57 -6.94
CA LEU A 380 5.57 9.87 -6.26
C LEU A 380 6.71 8.96 -6.76
N PRO A 381 7.97 9.38 -6.59
CA PRO A 381 9.13 8.56 -6.94
C PRO A 381 9.09 7.19 -6.24
N SER A 382 9.19 6.12 -7.03
CA SER A 382 9.20 4.75 -6.50
C SER A 382 10.47 4.42 -5.73
N ARG A 383 11.61 5.01 -6.11
CA ARG A 383 12.96 4.69 -5.59
C ARG A 383 13.48 5.81 -4.70
N ARG A 384 13.10 5.81 -3.42
CA ARG A 384 13.42 6.90 -2.47
C ARG A 384 14.54 6.52 -1.52
N TRP A 385 15.76 7.03 -1.69
CA TRP A 385 16.26 7.85 -2.82
C TRP A 385 17.47 7.22 -3.49
N ALA A 386 17.29 6.81 -4.75
CA ALA A 386 18.38 6.30 -5.58
C ALA A 386 19.25 7.47 -6.08
N VAL A 387 20.42 7.65 -5.46
CA VAL A 387 21.35 8.74 -5.77
C VAL A 387 22.64 8.17 -6.34
N ARG A 388 23.04 8.66 -7.51
CA ARG A 388 24.26 8.25 -8.20
C ARG A 388 25.27 9.38 -8.20
N THR A 389 26.35 9.19 -7.46
CA THR A 389 27.46 10.14 -7.38
C THR A 389 28.77 9.39 -7.12
N ALA A 390 29.87 10.00 -7.55
CA ALA A 390 31.23 9.60 -7.19
C ALA A 390 31.80 10.43 -6.01
N GLY A 391 31.06 11.46 -5.57
CA GLY A 391 31.38 12.27 -4.41
C GLY A 391 30.53 11.88 -3.20
N GLU A 392 30.35 12.85 -2.30
CA GLU A 392 29.45 12.71 -1.16
C GLU A 392 27.99 12.62 -1.61
N ARG A 393 27.21 11.78 -0.93
CA ARG A 393 25.78 11.62 -1.22
C ARG A 393 25.01 12.74 -0.52
N PRO A 394 24.31 13.63 -1.26
CA PRO A 394 23.43 14.60 -0.65
C PRO A 394 22.29 13.91 0.10
N ALA A 395 21.76 14.56 1.13
CA ALA A 395 20.50 14.21 1.74
C ALA A 395 19.36 14.53 0.75
N VAL A 396 18.40 13.61 0.64
CA VAL A 396 17.20 13.82 -0.19
C VAL A 396 16.00 13.44 0.65
N SER A 397 15.00 14.32 0.68
CA SER A 397 13.75 14.14 1.42
C SER A 397 12.61 14.90 0.76
N PHE A 398 11.38 14.66 1.21
CA PHE A 398 10.33 15.64 0.99
C PHE A 398 10.59 16.88 1.84
N ASP A 399 10.10 18.02 1.36
CA ASP A 399 10.12 19.31 2.04
C ASP A 399 8.68 19.77 2.27
N PHE A 400 8.31 20.07 3.52
CA PHE A 400 7.01 20.64 3.85
C PHE A 400 7.11 22.10 4.32
N SER A 401 8.32 22.66 4.31
CA SER A 401 8.57 24.08 4.57
C SER A 401 8.34 24.94 3.32
N ASP A 402 8.47 24.36 2.13
CA ASP A 402 8.14 25.00 0.86
C ASP A 402 7.70 24.00 -0.24
N ALA A 403 6.84 24.48 -1.14
CA ALA A 403 6.39 23.72 -2.30
C ALA A 403 5.99 24.64 -3.47
N TRP A 404 6.13 24.14 -4.70
CA TRP A 404 5.58 24.83 -5.87
C TRP A 404 4.04 24.77 -5.88
N ARG A 405 3.48 23.60 -5.58
CA ARG A 405 2.03 23.38 -5.51
C ARG A 405 1.68 22.26 -4.53
N GLY A 406 0.59 22.44 -3.78
CA GLY A 406 0.13 21.46 -2.82
C GLY A 406 0.84 21.63 -1.47
N GLY A 407 1.27 20.53 -0.85
CA GLY A 407 1.79 20.54 0.53
C GLY A 407 3.26 20.17 0.69
N SER A 408 3.94 19.77 -0.39
CA SER A 408 5.33 19.32 -0.33
C SER A 408 6.08 19.45 -1.64
N SER A 409 7.40 19.56 -1.57
CA SER A 409 8.34 19.43 -2.69
C SER A 409 9.44 18.40 -2.37
N VAL A 410 10.50 18.32 -3.19
CA VAL A 410 11.68 17.47 -2.93
C VAL A 410 12.88 18.38 -2.65
N LEU A 411 13.49 18.17 -1.48
CA LEU A 411 14.71 18.85 -1.06
C LEU A 411 15.93 17.96 -1.34
N VAL A 412 16.95 18.55 -1.96
CA VAL A 412 18.28 17.97 -2.08
C VAL A 412 19.25 18.87 -1.32
N ALA A 413 19.79 18.39 -0.20
CA ALA A 413 20.62 19.17 0.71
C ALA A 413 22.01 18.55 0.90
N GLY A 414 23.03 19.39 1.02
CA GLY A 414 24.43 18.99 1.23
C GLY A 414 25.37 19.52 0.16
N GLU A 415 26.68 19.43 0.43
CA GLU A 415 27.71 19.90 -0.49
C GLU A 415 27.95 18.90 -1.64
N LEU A 416 27.89 19.39 -2.88
CA LEU A 416 28.18 18.58 -4.06
C LEU A 416 29.64 18.74 -4.47
N SER A 417 30.52 17.86 -3.97
CA SER A 417 31.92 17.77 -4.42
C SER A 417 32.08 17.16 -5.83
N ARG A 418 31.05 16.47 -6.30
CA ARG A 418 30.92 15.88 -7.65
C ARG A 418 29.45 15.95 -8.10
N PRO A 419 29.17 15.86 -9.41
CA PRO A 419 27.80 15.76 -9.89
C PRO A 419 27.06 14.56 -9.28
N ALA A 420 25.82 14.80 -8.84
CA ALA A 420 24.90 13.77 -8.38
C ALA A 420 23.70 13.66 -9.33
N VAL A 421 23.23 12.44 -9.57
CA VAL A 421 22.01 12.15 -10.32
C VAL A 421 20.99 11.55 -9.36
N LEU A 422 19.80 12.14 -9.29
CA LEU A 422 18.67 11.65 -8.52
C LEU A 422 17.68 10.94 -9.45
N ASP A 423 17.49 9.64 -9.25
CA ASP A 423 16.50 8.87 -10.01
C ASP A 423 15.09 9.13 -9.44
N LEU A 424 14.22 9.78 -10.23
CA LEU A 424 12.87 10.11 -9.80
C LEU A 424 11.84 9.08 -10.27
N TYR A 425 11.67 8.91 -11.58
CA TYR A 425 10.60 8.09 -12.15
C TYR A 425 11.14 7.06 -13.14
N ALA A 426 10.73 5.82 -12.97
CA ALA A 426 10.73 4.84 -14.05
C ALA A 426 9.44 5.02 -14.86
N THR A 427 9.57 5.25 -16.16
CA THR A 427 8.44 5.61 -17.03
C THR A 427 8.44 4.81 -18.34
N ARG A 428 7.27 4.68 -18.96
CA ARG A 428 7.09 4.20 -20.34
C ARG A 428 6.26 5.20 -21.11
N LEU A 429 6.82 6.39 -21.30
CA LEU A 429 6.16 7.49 -22.00
C LEU A 429 6.52 7.45 -23.50
N PRO A 430 5.52 7.54 -24.40
CA PRO A 430 5.82 7.82 -25.81
C PRO A 430 6.41 9.23 -25.92
N ILE A 431 7.59 9.34 -26.54
CA ILE A 431 8.25 10.62 -26.83
C ILE A 431 8.19 10.84 -28.34
N ASP A 432 7.69 12.00 -28.74
CA ASP A 432 7.65 12.47 -30.13
C ASP A 432 8.29 13.87 -30.26
N VAL A 433 8.18 14.48 -31.44
CA VAL A 433 8.77 15.80 -31.73
C VAL A 433 8.08 16.95 -30.99
N ASP A 434 6.83 16.76 -30.56
CA ASP A 434 6.02 17.77 -29.86
C ASP A 434 6.09 17.62 -28.33
N THR A 435 6.83 16.62 -27.85
CA THR A 435 6.99 16.35 -26.42
C THR A 435 7.85 17.43 -25.75
N VAL A 436 7.27 18.12 -24.78
CA VAL A 436 7.94 19.13 -23.95
C VAL A 436 8.13 18.59 -22.53
N VAL A 437 9.23 18.98 -21.88
CA VAL A 437 9.47 18.70 -20.46
C VAL A 437 9.82 19.98 -19.74
N ASP A 438 9.07 20.25 -18.66
CA ASP A 438 9.31 21.38 -17.77
C ASP A 438 9.79 20.89 -16.41
N LEU A 439 10.81 21.56 -15.87
CA LEU A 439 11.34 21.32 -14.54
C LEU A 439 11.38 22.65 -13.80
N THR A 440 10.65 22.73 -12.69
CA THR A 440 10.69 23.87 -11.77
C THR A 440 11.51 23.49 -10.55
N CYS A 441 12.52 24.31 -10.23
CA CYS A 441 13.37 24.12 -9.06
C CYS A 441 13.83 25.48 -8.54
N ARG A 442 14.09 25.55 -7.24
CA ARG A 442 14.67 26.71 -6.56
C ARG A 442 15.93 26.28 -5.82
N SER A 443 16.92 27.17 -5.77
CA SER A 443 18.12 26.97 -4.95
C SER A 443 18.02 27.86 -3.71
N GLU A 444 18.03 27.26 -2.52
CA GLU A 444 18.01 27.99 -1.24
C GLU A 444 19.35 28.66 -0.94
N SER A 445 20.45 28.01 -1.32
CA SER A 445 21.80 28.50 -1.08
C SER A 445 22.80 27.92 -2.07
N GLY A 446 23.79 28.73 -2.43
CA GLY A 446 24.83 28.37 -3.38
C GLY A 446 24.37 28.38 -4.85
N GLY A 447 25.32 28.26 -5.76
CA GLY A 447 25.03 28.09 -7.19
C GLY A 447 25.02 26.60 -7.54
N VAL A 448 23.89 26.11 -8.05
CA VAL A 448 23.78 24.75 -8.58
C VAL A 448 23.31 24.78 -10.02
N ASN A 449 23.94 23.97 -10.88
CA ASN A 449 23.46 23.72 -12.23
C ASN A 449 22.58 22.47 -12.20
N VAL A 450 21.31 22.62 -12.57
CA VAL A 450 20.35 21.52 -12.65
C VAL A 450 20.19 21.13 -14.13
N GLU A 451 20.35 19.85 -14.42
CA GLU A 451 20.13 19.27 -15.75
C GLU A 451 19.07 18.17 -15.66
N LEU A 452 18.23 18.06 -16.70
CA LEU A 452 17.29 16.96 -16.82
C LEU A 452 18.00 15.75 -17.44
N ALA A 453 17.95 14.61 -16.75
CA ALA A 453 18.46 13.33 -17.26
C ALA A 453 17.29 12.43 -17.69
N VAL A 454 17.28 11.99 -18.96
CA VAL A 454 16.25 11.11 -19.53
C VAL A 454 16.90 9.83 -20.03
N ALA A 455 16.30 8.67 -19.75
CA ALA A 455 16.74 7.39 -20.32
C ALA A 455 15.66 6.87 -21.28
N THR A 456 16.07 6.46 -22.48
CA THR A 456 15.17 5.88 -23.51
C THR A 456 15.15 4.35 -23.49
N ALA A 457 15.90 3.73 -22.57
CA ALA A 457 15.89 2.31 -22.32
C ALA A 457 16.08 2.03 -20.82
N GLU A 458 15.60 0.87 -20.36
CA GLU A 458 15.87 0.39 -19.01
C GLU A 458 17.36 -0.01 -18.85
N PRO A 459 17.92 0.00 -17.63
CA PRO A 459 19.26 -0.53 -17.39
C PRO A 459 19.34 -2.01 -17.78
N GLY A 460 20.48 -2.45 -18.33
CA GLY A 460 20.64 -3.83 -18.80
C GLY A 460 20.66 -4.89 -17.69
N THR A 461 20.91 -4.48 -16.44
CA THR A 461 20.91 -5.35 -15.26
C THR A 461 20.39 -4.61 -14.03
N ALA A 462 19.92 -5.37 -13.04
CA ALA A 462 19.49 -4.82 -11.76
C ALA A 462 20.64 -4.07 -11.05
N GLY A 463 20.35 -2.93 -10.43
CA GLY A 463 21.36 -2.07 -9.79
C GLY A 463 22.15 -1.15 -10.73
N ALA A 464 22.17 -1.43 -12.04
CA ALA A 464 22.91 -0.61 -12.97
C ALA A 464 22.26 0.78 -13.17
N ALA A 465 23.08 1.73 -13.64
CA ALA A 465 22.59 3.03 -14.04
C ALA A 465 21.79 2.92 -15.36
N PRO A 466 20.60 3.51 -15.44
CA PRO A 466 19.96 3.79 -16.72
C PRO A 466 20.90 4.51 -17.69
N PRO A 467 20.77 4.28 -19.00
CA PRO A 467 21.56 4.96 -20.03
C PRO A 467 21.03 6.39 -20.24
N TYR A 468 21.35 7.30 -19.32
CA TYR A 468 20.86 8.68 -19.40
C TYR A 468 21.45 9.46 -20.57
N THR A 469 20.59 10.26 -21.19
CA THR A 469 20.94 11.44 -21.99
C THR A 469 20.64 12.68 -21.15
N ARG A 470 21.60 13.60 -21.07
CA ARG A 470 21.42 14.87 -20.34
C ARG A 470 20.96 15.94 -21.30
N LEU A 471 19.84 16.56 -20.96
CA LEU A 471 19.31 17.72 -21.66
C LEU A 471 19.74 18.95 -20.85
N ARG A 472 20.56 19.80 -21.47
CA ARG A 472 20.80 21.16 -20.93
C ARG A 472 19.46 21.89 -21.02
N GLY A 473 18.97 22.41 -19.90
CA GLY A 473 17.68 23.07 -19.86
C GLY A 473 17.52 24.10 -21.00
N PRO A 474 16.37 24.17 -21.68
CA PRO A 474 16.11 25.27 -22.59
C PRO A 474 16.04 26.58 -21.78
N ALA A 475 16.35 27.70 -22.44
CA ALA A 475 16.21 29.05 -21.88
C ALA A 475 14.79 29.21 -21.29
N GLY A 476 14.67 29.15 -19.97
CA GLY A 476 13.38 29.06 -19.29
C GLY A 476 13.45 28.52 -17.86
N THR A 477 14.59 28.01 -17.39
CA THR A 477 14.84 27.76 -15.96
C THR A 477 14.71 29.08 -15.22
N ARG A 478 13.52 29.35 -14.69
CA ARG A 478 13.27 30.51 -13.85
C ARG A 478 13.83 30.18 -12.46
N VAL A 479 15.13 30.34 -12.33
CA VAL A 479 15.76 30.49 -11.02
C VAL A 479 15.46 31.93 -10.62
N ASP A 480 14.32 32.16 -9.97
CA ASP A 480 14.04 33.48 -9.41
C ASP A 480 15.07 33.75 -8.30
N PRO A 481 15.91 34.80 -8.41
CA PRO A 481 16.82 35.17 -7.34
C PRO A 481 16.02 35.73 -6.16
N VAL A 482 16.51 35.47 -4.95
CA VAL A 482 16.03 36.15 -3.73
C VAL A 482 16.69 37.53 -3.70
N ASP A 483 15.89 38.59 -3.69
CA ASP A 483 16.31 39.94 -3.28
C ASP A 483 16.40 40.04 -1.75
#